data_AF-A0AAD7BI07-F1
#
_entry.id   AF-A0AAD7BI07-F1
#
_cell.length_a   1.000
_cell.length_b   1.000
_cell.length_c   1.000
_cell.angle_alpha   90.00
_cell.angle_beta   90.00
_cell.angle_gamma   90.00
#
_symmetry.space_group_name_H-M   'P 1'
#
loop_
_entity.id
_entity.type
_entity.pdbx_description
1 polymer ?
#
loop_
_entity_poly.entity_id
_entity_poly.type
_entity_poly.pdbx_seq_one_letter_code
_entity_poly.pdbx_strand_id
1 'polypeptide(L)'
;MSSSTHSIILVDTIALLHSCVDALAGSTSIAVDLEGIDLCRSGRLSLVQLMAEGSNTIWLVDVAVLGRSAFEDVAPSGQNLKAILESRSIKKLFFDVRNDSDALYNLFGVTLANVYDLQLLELAARTVKVGRPPRFISGLAATLETYLAPLKSFAIRRQWKNVKEAGKKLFAPECGGRYEVFEERPLVQALVEYCAQDVALLHELDGELHRQLGVRGRGWDERVLAESDVRVGVAKQAHYVPNGPHKALVPKYW
;
A
#
# COMPACT_ATOMS: atom_id res chain seq x y z
N MET A 1 -19.57 -18.24 11.60
CA MET A 1 -18.22 -18.60 11.14
C MET A 1 -18.00 -17.95 9.78
N SER A 2 -17.17 -16.91 9.72
CA SER A 2 -16.42 -16.50 8.53
C SER A 2 -15.39 -15.47 9.00
N SER A 3 -14.34 -15.98 9.65
CA SER A 3 -13.07 -15.26 9.67
C SER A 3 -12.49 -15.51 8.30
N SER A 4 -12.72 -14.60 7.35
CA SER A 4 -12.05 -14.66 6.05
C SER A 4 -10.57 -14.39 6.31
N THR A 5 -9.82 -15.44 6.68
CA THR A 5 -8.36 -15.38 6.71
C THR A 5 -7.91 -15.48 5.27
N HIS A 6 -7.45 -14.37 4.72
CA HIS A 6 -6.79 -14.33 3.43
C HIS A 6 -5.71 -15.42 3.36
N SER A 7 -5.59 -16.07 2.21
CA SER A 7 -4.46 -16.95 1.92
C SER A 7 -3.25 -16.06 1.65
N ILE A 8 -2.23 -16.15 2.50
CA ILE A 8 -1.00 -15.37 2.35
C ILE A 8 0.03 -16.26 1.68
N ILE A 9 0.57 -15.80 0.56
CA ILE A 9 1.61 -16.50 -0.20
C ILE A 9 2.87 -15.64 -0.18
N LEU A 10 3.93 -16.14 0.45
CA LEU A 10 5.27 -15.57 0.32
C LEU A 10 5.84 -15.99 -1.03
N VAL A 11 6.17 -15.02 -1.87
CA VAL A 11 6.66 -15.21 -3.23
C VAL A 11 8.18 -14.99 -3.20
N ASP A 12 8.91 -16.07 -2.97
CA ASP A 12 10.37 -16.12 -2.84
C ASP A 12 11.04 -16.96 -3.95
N THR A 13 10.25 -17.42 -4.93
CA THR A 13 10.71 -18.14 -6.11
C THR A 13 10.11 -17.58 -7.40
N ILE A 14 10.79 -17.77 -8.53
CA ILE A 14 10.31 -17.33 -9.84
C ILE A 14 8.97 -17.98 -10.23
N ALA A 15 8.76 -19.26 -9.88
CA ALA A 15 7.49 -19.94 -10.15
C ALA A 15 6.30 -19.31 -9.41
N LEU A 16 6.51 -18.92 -8.14
CA LEU A 16 5.50 -18.20 -7.37
C LEU A 16 5.32 -16.77 -7.89
N LEU A 17 6.38 -16.13 -8.38
CA LEU A 17 6.30 -14.80 -8.99
C LEU A 17 5.45 -14.83 -10.25
N HIS A 18 5.63 -15.83 -11.12
CA HIS A 18 4.78 -16.02 -12.30
C HIS A 18 3.32 -16.23 -11.91
N SER A 19 3.07 -17.07 -10.89
CA SER A 19 1.71 -17.30 -10.38
C SER A 19 1.07 -16.01 -9.84
N CYS A 20 1.85 -15.17 -9.16
CA CYS A 20 1.43 -13.86 -8.67
C CYS A 20 1.08 -12.92 -9.85
N VAL A 21 1.97 -12.81 -10.83
CA VAL A 21 1.78 -11.96 -12.02
C VAL A 21 0.52 -12.37 -12.78
N ASP A 22 0.34 -13.66 -13.07
CA ASP A 22 -0.82 -14.15 -13.81
C ASP A 22 -2.13 -13.91 -13.04
N ALA A 23 -2.12 -14.05 -11.71
CA ALA A 23 -3.29 -13.76 -10.89
C ALA A 23 -3.67 -12.27 -10.88
N LEU A 24 -2.71 -11.36 -11.04
CA LEU A 24 -2.93 -9.92 -11.00
C LEU A 24 -3.22 -9.32 -12.39
N ALA A 25 -2.71 -9.89 -13.47
CA ALA A 25 -2.77 -9.32 -14.82
C ALA A 25 -4.18 -9.03 -15.35
N GLY A 26 -5.20 -9.75 -14.89
CA GLY A 26 -6.61 -9.57 -15.27
C GLY A 26 -7.42 -8.67 -14.33
N SER A 27 -6.80 -8.08 -13.30
CA SER A 27 -7.50 -7.35 -12.25
C SER A 27 -7.85 -5.93 -12.67
N THR A 28 -9.00 -5.41 -12.24
CA THR A 28 -9.39 -4.00 -12.41
C THR A 28 -8.66 -3.08 -11.42
N SER A 29 -8.45 -3.58 -10.21
CA SER A 29 -7.82 -2.87 -9.11
C SER A 29 -6.98 -3.82 -8.27
N ILE A 30 -5.85 -3.33 -7.77
CA ILE A 30 -4.97 -4.03 -6.84
C ILE A 30 -4.61 -3.09 -5.69
N ALA A 31 -4.56 -3.62 -4.47
CA ALA A 31 -4.03 -2.96 -3.29
C ALA A 31 -2.54 -3.27 -3.18
N VAL A 32 -1.74 -2.25 -2.91
CA VAL A 32 -0.28 -2.33 -2.89
C VAL A 32 0.26 -1.61 -1.67
N ASP A 33 1.22 -2.23 -1.02
CA ASP A 33 2.05 -1.61 0.02
C ASP A 33 3.47 -2.18 -0.06
N LEU A 34 4.45 -1.48 0.52
CA LEU A 34 5.86 -1.85 0.46
C LEU A 34 6.49 -1.77 1.86
N GLU A 35 7.43 -2.68 2.13
CA GLU A 35 8.22 -2.65 3.36
C GLU A 35 9.72 -2.79 3.09
N GLY A 36 10.54 -2.20 3.96
CA GLY A 36 11.99 -2.29 3.88
C GLY A 36 12.73 -1.40 4.87
N ILE A 37 14.00 -1.12 4.58
CA ILE A 37 14.88 -0.32 5.45
C ILE A 37 14.94 1.10 4.93
N ASP A 38 14.53 2.07 5.76
CA ASP A 38 14.47 3.48 5.41
C ASP A 38 13.87 3.69 4.01
N LEU A 39 12.71 3.06 3.75
CA LEU A 39 12.13 2.85 2.42
C LEU A 39 12.04 4.17 1.63
N CYS A 40 12.99 4.35 0.71
CA CYS A 40 13.14 5.44 -0.25
C CYS A 40 14.32 5.12 -1.18
N ARG A 41 14.72 6.07 -2.04
CA ARG A 41 15.85 5.97 -2.97
C ARG A 41 17.21 5.66 -2.35
N SER A 42 17.41 5.95 -1.05
CA SER A 42 18.65 5.67 -0.33
C SER A 42 18.54 4.49 0.63
N GLY A 43 17.35 3.88 0.72
CA GLY A 43 17.07 2.73 1.57
C GLY A 43 17.12 1.42 0.78
N ARG A 44 16.33 0.45 1.25
CA ARG A 44 16.11 -0.85 0.60
C ARG A 44 14.63 -1.18 0.57
N LEU A 45 14.20 -1.80 -0.53
CA LEU A 45 12.90 -2.43 -0.67
C LEU A 45 13.07 -3.93 -0.40
N SER A 46 12.37 -4.44 0.60
CA SER A 46 12.48 -5.83 1.04
C SER A 46 11.26 -6.66 0.64
N LEU A 47 10.07 -6.07 0.66
CA LEU A 47 8.79 -6.73 0.37
C LEU A 47 7.86 -5.82 -0.42
N VAL A 48 7.09 -6.42 -1.34
CA VAL A 48 5.91 -5.78 -1.95
C VAL A 48 4.69 -6.63 -1.59
N GLN A 49 3.66 -6.00 -1.04
CA GLN A 49 2.39 -6.65 -0.71
C GLN A 49 1.36 -6.33 -1.78
N LEU A 50 0.64 -7.33 -2.26
CA LEU A 50 -0.31 -7.20 -3.36
C LEU A 50 -1.58 -8.00 -3.08
N MET A 51 -2.73 -7.40 -3.33
CA MET A 51 -4.01 -8.09 -3.30
C MET A 51 -4.91 -7.56 -4.41
N ALA A 52 -5.49 -8.43 -5.24
CA ALA A 52 -6.48 -8.02 -6.23
C ALA A 52 -7.86 -7.81 -5.60
N GLU A 53 -8.64 -6.89 -6.17
CA GLU A 53 -10.04 -6.70 -5.81
C GLU A 53 -10.82 -8.02 -5.95
N GLY A 54 -11.59 -8.39 -4.92
CA GLY A 54 -12.39 -9.63 -4.91
C GLY A 54 -11.58 -10.93 -4.73
N SER A 55 -10.25 -10.87 -4.66
CA SER A 55 -9.41 -12.02 -4.34
C SER A 55 -9.42 -12.31 -2.84
N ASN A 56 -9.18 -13.57 -2.45
CA ASN A 56 -8.85 -13.93 -1.06
C ASN A 56 -7.34 -14.22 -0.88
N THR A 57 -6.52 -13.98 -1.90
CA THR A 57 -5.08 -14.22 -1.88
C THR A 57 -4.31 -12.92 -1.77
N ILE A 58 -3.40 -12.88 -0.80
CA ILE A 58 -2.41 -11.82 -0.63
C ILE A 58 -1.05 -12.37 -1.01
N TRP A 59 -0.38 -11.67 -1.91
CA TRP A 59 0.96 -12.01 -2.37
C TRP A 59 1.97 -11.10 -1.67
N LEU A 60 2.95 -11.71 -1.01
CA LEU A 60 4.10 -11.00 -0.42
C LEU A 60 5.32 -11.30 -1.28
N VAL A 61 5.63 -10.43 -2.24
CA VAL A 61 6.80 -10.58 -3.11
C VAL A 61 8.06 -10.24 -2.35
N ASP A 62 8.90 -11.25 -2.16
CA ASP A 62 10.15 -11.17 -1.42
C ASP A 62 11.26 -10.58 -2.29
N VAL A 63 11.34 -9.25 -2.30
CA VAL A 63 12.35 -8.52 -3.08
C VAL A 63 13.75 -8.74 -2.51
N ALA A 64 13.90 -8.98 -1.21
CA ALA A 64 15.20 -9.30 -0.61
C ALA A 64 15.76 -10.63 -1.15
N VAL A 65 14.90 -11.61 -1.44
CA VAL A 65 15.29 -12.89 -2.05
C VAL A 65 15.40 -12.80 -3.57
N LEU A 66 14.40 -12.21 -4.23
CA LEU A 66 14.29 -12.20 -5.70
C LEU A 66 15.13 -11.09 -6.36
N GLY A 67 15.53 -10.06 -5.61
CA GLY A 67 16.24 -8.90 -6.12
C GLY A 67 15.52 -8.25 -7.30
N ARG A 68 16.26 -7.96 -8.38
CA ARG A 68 15.71 -7.37 -9.60
C ARG A 68 14.74 -8.28 -10.34
N SER A 69 14.87 -9.60 -10.20
CA SER A 69 13.98 -10.56 -10.86
C SER A 69 12.53 -10.40 -10.44
N ALA A 70 12.26 -9.86 -9.23
CA ALA A 70 10.91 -9.50 -8.78
C ALA A 70 10.15 -8.62 -9.78
N PHE A 71 10.86 -7.79 -10.56
CA PHE A 71 10.28 -6.84 -11.50
C PHE A 71 10.66 -7.12 -12.96
N GLU A 72 11.79 -7.77 -13.21
CA GLU A 72 12.34 -8.00 -14.56
C GLU A 72 11.93 -9.35 -15.16
N ASP A 73 11.68 -10.37 -14.34
CA ASP A 73 11.37 -11.73 -14.83
C ASP A 73 9.96 -11.81 -15.44
N VAL A 74 9.85 -12.40 -16.62
CA VAL A 74 8.64 -12.40 -17.46
C VAL A 74 7.96 -13.76 -17.36
N ALA A 75 6.71 -13.75 -16.88
CA ALA A 75 5.85 -14.93 -16.83
C ALA A 75 5.56 -15.46 -18.25
N PRO A 76 5.15 -16.74 -18.41
CA PRO A 76 4.77 -17.29 -19.71
C PRO A 76 3.68 -16.50 -20.45
N SER A 77 2.86 -15.74 -19.72
CA SER A 77 1.87 -14.81 -20.27
C SER A 77 2.46 -13.58 -20.98
N GLY A 78 3.78 -13.36 -20.89
CA GLY A 78 4.47 -12.20 -21.45
C GLY A 78 4.42 -10.95 -20.56
N GLN A 79 3.90 -11.07 -19.34
CA GLN A 79 3.82 -9.99 -18.35
C GLN A 79 4.89 -10.18 -17.26
N ASN A 80 5.25 -9.09 -16.58
CA ASN A 80 6.00 -9.12 -15.33
C ASN A 80 5.35 -8.18 -14.32
N LEU A 81 5.80 -8.21 -13.06
CA LEU A 81 5.21 -7.37 -12.02
C LEU A 81 5.36 -5.88 -12.32
N LYS A 82 6.48 -5.48 -12.96
CA LYS A 82 6.67 -4.10 -13.43
C LYS A 82 5.57 -3.68 -14.38
N ALA A 83 5.25 -4.48 -15.41
CA ALA A 83 4.20 -4.18 -16.37
C ALA A 83 2.82 -3.99 -15.70
N ILE A 84 2.51 -4.77 -14.66
CA ILE A 84 1.28 -4.62 -13.87
C ILE A 84 1.27 -3.29 -13.11
N LEU A 85 2.37 -2.97 -12.42
CA LEU A 85 2.50 -1.73 -11.64
C LEU A 85 2.51 -0.47 -12.54
N GLU A 86 3.07 -0.55 -13.75
CA GLU A 86 3.11 0.52 -14.76
C GLU A 86 1.85 0.59 -15.63
N SER A 87 0.95 -0.39 -15.53
CA SER A 87 -0.27 -0.44 -16.35
C SER A 87 -1.22 0.73 -16.06
N ARG A 88 -1.74 1.38 -17.10
CA ARG A 88 -2.80 2.38 -16.93
C ARG A 88 -4.19 1.77 -16.78
N SER A 89 -4.39 0.51 -17.17
CA SER A 89 -5.70 -0.15 -17.09
C SER A 89 -6.01 -0.71 -15.70
N ILE A 90 -4.98 -1.01 -14.90
CA ILE A 90 -5.13 -1.55 -13.55
C ILE A 90 -4.98 -0.40 -12.55
N LYS A 91 -5.99 -0.15 -11.71
CA LYS A 91 -5.90 0.83 -10.62
C LYS A 91 -5.01 0.28 -9.51
N LYS A 92 -4.08 1.07 -8.97
CA LYS A 92 -3.30 0.71 -7.77
C LYS A 92 -3.76 1.51 -6.58
N LEU A 93 -4.40 0.86 -5.61
CA LEU A 93 -4.71 1.45 -4.32
C LEU A 93 -3.44 1.43 -3.46
N PHE A 94 -2.98 2.62 -3.08
CA PHE A 94 -1.92 2.81 -2.08
C PHE A 94 -2.48 3.62 -0.92
N PHE A 95 -1.80 3.59 0.23
CA PHE A 95 -2.03 4.57 1.29
C PHE A 95 -0.73 5.34 1.54
N ASP A 96 -0.66 6.59 1.06
CA ASP A 96 0.57 7.40 1.07
C ASP A 96 1.71 6.87 0.16
N VAL A 97 1.48 6.88 -1.16
CA VAL A 97 2.38 6.30 -2.17
C VAL A 97 3.78 6.95 -2.29
N ARG A 98 4.04 8.03 -1.57
CA ARG A 98 5.17 8.94 -1.88
C ARG A 98 6.53 8.26 -1.73
N ASN A 99 6.77 7.54 -0.63
CA ASN A 99 8.04 6.83 -0.42
C ASN A 99 8.12 5.55 -1.26
N ASP A 100 6.99 4.85 -1.44
CA ASP A 100 6.91 3.63 -2.25
C ASP A 100 7.27 3.92 -3.70
N SER A 101 6.69 4.98 -4.27
CA SER A 101 7.00 5.43 -5.62
C SER A 101 8.46 5.86 -5.76
N ASP A 102 9.04 6.49 -4.73
CA ASP A 102 10.44 6.91 -4.74
C ASP A 102 11.38 5.70 -4.75
N ALA A 103 11.11 4.70 -3.91
CA ALA A 103 11.86 3.45 -3.83
C ALA A 103 11.74 2.64 -5.13
N LEU A 104 10.51 2.40 -5.60
CA LEU A 104 10.24 1.65 -6.84
C LEU A 104 10.94 2.25 -8.06
N TYR A 105 10.88 3.58 -8.20
CA TYR A 105 11.50 4.26 -9.33
C TYR A 105 13.03 4.26 -9.25
N ASN A 106 13.59 4.70 -8.13
CA ASN A 106 15.04 4.91 -8.04
C ASN A 106 15.84 3.61 -7.86
N LEU A 107 15.26 2.59 -7.22
CA LEU A 107 15.94 1.32 -6.96
C LEU A 107 15.70 0.28 -8.07
N PHE A 108 14.51 0.27 -8.69
CA PHE A 108 14.10 -0.78 -9.65
C PHE A 108 13.59 -0.23 -10.99
N GLY A 109 13.57 1.09 -11.19
CA GLY A 109 13.12 1.70 -12.44
C GLY A 109 11.64 1.48 -12.74
N VAL A 110 10.81 1.21 -11.73
CA VAL A 110 9.37 1.00 -11.87
C VAL A 110 8.64 2.35 -11.80
N THR A 111 7.90 2.68 -12.85
CA THR A 111 7.13 3.92 -12.98
C THR A 111 5.64 3.66 -12.77
N LEU A 112 5.19 3.76 -11.52
CA LEU A 112 3.76 3.64 -11.18
C LEU A 112 2.89 4.54 -12.07
N ALA A 113 1.73 4.01 -12.48
CA ALA A 113 0.70 4.71 -13.25
C ALA A 113 -0.68 4.34 -12.73
N ASN A 114 -1.71 5.18 -12.89
CA ASN A 114 -3.06 4.92 -12.37
C ASN A 114 -3.06 4.54 -10.87
N VAL A 115 -2.33 5.34 -10.10
CA VAL A 115 -2.30 5.24 -8.63
C VAL A 115 -3.49 5.99 -8.07
N TYR A 116 -4.16 5.40 -7.09
CA TYR A 116 -5.23 5.99 -6.34
C TYR A 116 -4.87 5.95 -4.85
N ASP A 117 -4.47 7.09 -4.30
CA ASP A 117 -3.95 7.19 -2.93
C ASP A 117 -5.10 7.39 -1.93
N LEU A 118 -5.40 6.36 -1.15
CA LEU A 118 -6.51 6.34 -0.20
C LEU A 118 -6.35 7.34 0.95
N GLN A 119 -5.13 7.83 1.22
CA GLN A 119 -4.92 8.92 2.17
C GLN A 119 -5.51 10.24 1.66
N LEU A 120 -5.46 10.46 0.35
CA LEU A 120 -6.09 11.60 -0.29
C LEU A 120 -7.61 11.41 -0.34
N LEU A 121 -8.09 10.19 -0.58
CA LEU A 121 -9.53 9.91 -0.51
C LEU A 121 -10.08 10.14 0.92
N GLU A 122 -9.34 9.73 1.95
CA GLU A 122 -9.67 10.04 3.35
C GLU A 122 -9.79 11.55 3.58
N LEU A 123 -8.80 12.30 3.10
CA LEU A 123 -8.77 13.75 3.21
C LEU A 123 -10.01 14.38 2.54
N ALA A 124 -10.40 13.90 1.36
CA ALA A 124 -11.60 14.34 0.67
C ALA A 124 -12.86 14.06 1.50
N ALA A 125 -13.02 12.83 2.00
CA ALA A 125 -14.16 12.43 2.83
C ALA A 125 -14.29 13.30 4.10
N ARG A 126 -13.16 13.53 4.79
CA ARG A 126 -13.10 14.39 5.97
C ARG A 126 -13.38 15.85 5.64
N THR A 127 -12.88 16.35 4.51
CA THR A 127 -13.13 17.71 4.02
C THR A 127 -14.60 17.94 3.71
N VAL A 128 -15.26 17.02 3.00
CA VAL A 128 -16.69 17.08 2.68
C VAL A 128 -17.55 17.05 3.95
N LYS A 129 -17.18 16.23 4.93
CA LYS A 129 -17.90 16.12 6.20
C LYS A 129 -17.82 17.39 7.04
N VAL A 130 -16.65 18.02 7.10
CA VAL A 130 -16.40 19.22 7.94
C VAL A 130 -16.70 20.52 7.18
N GLY A 131 -16.72 20.51 5.85
CA GLY A 131 -16.92 21.68 5.00
C GLY A 131 -15.65 22.49 4.73
N ARG A 132 -14.48 22.05 5.20
CA ARG A 132 -13.17 22.66 4.92
C ARG A 132 -12.03 21.65 5.08
N PRO A 133 -10.90 21.82 4.38
CA PRO A 133 -9.75 20.95 4.54
C PRO A 133 -9.13 21.12 5.93
N PRO A 134 -8.75 20.01 6.58
CA PRO A 134 -7.96 20.03 7.82
C PRO A 134 -6.52 20.48 7.53
N ARG A 135 -5.74 20.77 8.57
CA ARG A 135 -4.31 21.11 8.40
C ARG A 135 -3.43 19.90 8.09
N PHE A 136 -3.77 18.75 8.65
CA PHE A 136 -2.97 17.53 8.59
C PHE A 136 -3.74 16.37 7.96
N ILE A 137 -3.02 15.51 7.26
CA ILE A 137 -3.52 14.24 6.72
C ILE A 137 -3.52 13.15 7.81
N SER A 138 -4.33 12.11 7.61
CA SER A 138 -4.41 10.97 8.52
C SER A 138 -3.45 9.84 8.10
N GLY A 139 -2.92 9.09 9.07
CA GLY A 139 -2.19 7.85 8.81
C GLY A 139 -3.14 6.65 8.70
N LEU A 140 -2.69 5.56 8.06
CA LEU A 140 -3.53 4.38 7.79
C LEU A 140 -4.21 3.84 9.06
N ALA A 141 -3.47 3.66 10.15
CA ALA A 141 -4.03 3.13 11.41
C ALA A 141 -5.18 4.00 11.97
N ALA A 142 -5.01 5.33 11.96
CA ALA A 142 -6.07 6.25 12.42
C ALA A 142 -7.28 6.24 11.48
N THR A 143 -7.03 6.11 10.17
CA THR A 143 -8.08 5.99 9.16
C THR A 143 -8.88 4.69 9.34
N LEU A 144 -8.22 3.54 9.49
CA LEU A 144 -8.89 2.26 9.73
C LEU A 144 -9.73 2.28 11.01
N GLU A 145 -9.22 2.87 12.09
CA GLU A 145 -9.96 3.02 13.35
C GLU A 145 -11.19 3.93 13.20
N THR A 146 -11.12 4.95 12.34
CA THR A 146 -12.21 5.90 12.13
C THR A 146 -13.32 5.33 11.25
N TYR A 147 -12.96 4.64 10.17
CA TYR A 147 -13.91 4.30 9.10
C TYR A 147 -14.30 2.81 9.09
N LEU A 148 -13.36 1.89 9.34
CA LEU A 148 -13.65 0.45 9.28
C LEU A 148 -13.94 -0.15 10.65
N ALA A 149 -13.20 0.22 11.70
CA ALA A 149 -13.36 -0.37 13.02
C ALA A 149 -14.80 -0.29 13.57
N PRO A 150 -15.58 0.80 13.38
CA PRO A 150 -16.98 0.84 13.81
C PRO A 150 -17.89 -0.19 13.12
N LEU A 151 -17.49 -0.71 11.96
CA LEU A 151 -18.23 -1.71 11.17
C LEU A 151 -17.87 -3.15 11.56
N LYS A 152 -16.86 -3.33 12.42
CA LYS A 152 -16.35 -4.66 12.79
C LYS A 152 -16.73 -5.07 14.21
N SER A 153 -16.81 -6.37 14.43
CA SER A 153 -16.99 -6.93 15.76
C SER A 153 -15.78 -6.61 16.65
N PHE A 154 -16.00 -6.57 17.96
CA PHE A 154 -14.92 -6.35 18.93
C PHE A 154 -13.75 -7.35 18.76
N ALA A 155 -14.07 -8.62 18.46
CA ALA A 155 -13.06 -9.65 18.24
C ALA A 155 -12.16 -9.34 17.04
N ILE A 156 -12.74 -8.91 15.91
CA ILE A 156 -11.99 -8.54 14.70
C ILE A 156 -11.11 -7.32 14.97
N ARG A 157 -11.67 -6.27 15.61
CA ARG A 157 -10.90 -5.06 15.97
C ARG A 157 -9.71 -5.37 16.86
N ARG A 158 -9.91 -6.24 17.86
CA ARG A 158 -8.83 -6.69 18.75
C ARG A 158 -7.76 -7.45 17.99
N GLN A 159 -8.15 -8.31 17.05
CA GLN A 159 -7.20 -9.04 16.20
C GLN A 159 -6.38 -8.09 15.33
N TRP A 160 -7.02 -7.10 14.68
CA TRP A 160 -6.32 -6.09 13.87
C TRP A 160 -5.26 -5.37 14.69
N LYS A 161 -5.66 -4.84 15.84
CA LYS A 161 -4.76 -4.15 16.76
C LYS A 161 -3.59 -5.04 17.20
N ASN A 162 -3.86 -6.29 17.56
CA ASN A 162 -2.82 -7.23 18.00
C ASN A 162 -1.79 -7.52 16.90
N VAL A 163 -2.24 -7.75 15.66
CA VAL A 163 -1.34 -7.98 14.51
C VAL A 163 -0.49 -6.73 14.25
N LYS A 164 -1.11 -5.54 14.23
CA LYS A 164 -0.39 -4.28 14.01
C LYS A 164 0.65 -4.02 15.11
N GLU A 165 0.29 -4.23 16.38
CA GLU A 165 1.22 -4.06 17.50
C GLU A 165 2.34 -5.11 17.50
N ALA A 166 2.05 -6.36 17.15
CA ALA A 166 3.04 -7.43 17.09
C ALA A 166 4.09 -7.17 16.02
N GLY A 167 3.68 -6.81 14.79
CA GLY A 167 4.59 -6.45 13.72
C GLY A 167 5.38 -5.17 14.02
N LYS A 168 4.68 -4.10 14.47
CA LYS A 168 5.32 -2.81 14.76
C LYS A 168 6.46 -2.92 15.77
N LYS A 169 6.31 -3.73 16.82
CA LYS A 169 7.35 -3.95 17.84
C LYS A 169 8.65 -4.53 17.26
N LEU A 170 8.59 -5.23 16.13
CA LEU A 170 9.75 -5.88 15.53
C LEU A 170 10.59 -4.89 14.71
N PHE A 171 9.95 -4.01 13.94
CA PHE A 171 10.68 -3.14 13.02
C PHE A 171 10.86 -1.69 13.51
N ALA A 172 9.94 -1.17 14.33
CA ALA A 172 9.93 0.25 14.68
C ALA A 172 10.92 0.56 15.84
N PRO A 173 11.94 1.41 15.63
CA PRO A 173 12.95 1.72 16.66
C PRO A 173 12.36 2.30 17.94
N GLU A 174 11.30 3.12 17.85
CA GLU A 174 10.63 3.68 19.02
C GLU A 174 9.91 2.63 19.89
N CYS A 175 9.74 1.41 19.36
CA CYS A 175 9.18 0.26 20.06
C CYS A 175 10.24 -0.79 20.45
N GLY A 176 11.54 -0.48 20.25
CA GLY A 176 12.66 -1.41 20.49
C GLY A 176 12.97 -2.34 19.32
N GLY A 177 12.35 -2.12 18.16
CA GLY A 177 12.59 -2.87 16.93
C GLY A 177 13.75 -2.31 16.11
N ARG A 178 13.99 -2.91 14.93
CA ARG A 178 14.97 -2.45 13.95
C ARG A 178 14.48 -2.72 12.53
N TYR A 179 14.67 -1.82 11.58
CA TYR A 179 14.15 -2.02 10.22
C TYR A 179 14.75 -3.24 9.51
N GLU A 180 15.93 -3.68 9.93
CA GLU A 180 16.65 -4.83 9.36
C GLU A 180 15.91 -6.16 9.49
N VAL A 181 14.89 -6.26 10.36
CA VAL A 181 14.05 -7.47 10.46
C VAL A 181 13.35 -7.83 9.15
N PHE A 182 13.14 -6.87 8.24
CA PHE A 182 12.56 -7.12 6.91
C PHE A 182 13.53 -7.82 5.94
N GLU A 183 14.82 -7.87 6.26
CA GLU A 183 15.85 -8.58 5.48
C GLU A 183 16.17 -9.98 6.08
N GLU A 184 15.71 -10.26 7.30
CA GLU A 184 15.97 -11.54 7.96
C GLU A 184 15.14 -12.65 7.35
N ARG A 185 15.74 -13.82 7.11
CA ARG A 185 15.07 -15.00 6.56
C ARG A 185 15.27 -16.25 7.42
N PRO A 186 14.22 -17.07 7.63
CA PRO A 186 12.85 -16.90 7.12
C PRO A 186 12.14 -15.69 7.75
N LEU A 187 11.24 -15.05 6.99
CA LEU A 187 10.49 -13.90 7.48
C LEU A 187 9.61 -14.34 8.66
N VAL A 188 9.74 -13.68 9.81
CA VAL A 188 8.98 -14.07 11.00
C VAL A 188 7.49 -13.90 10.77
N GLN A 189 6.70 -14.87 11.25
CA GLN A 189 5.25 -14.95 11.01
C GLN A 189 4.49 -13.66 11.39
N ALA A 190 4.91 -12.98 12.46
CA ALA A 190 4.29 -11.71 12.87
C ALA A 190 4.48 -10.59 11.83
N LEU A 191 5.60 -10.57 11.08
CA LEU A 191 5.81 -9.63 9.97
C LEU A 191 4.98 -10.04 8.75
N VAL A 192 4.87 -11.34 8.46
CA VAL A 192 3.99 -11.85 7.38
C VAL A 192 2.55 -11.38 7.59
N GLU A 193 2.02 -11.55 8.80
CA GLU A 193 0.64 -11.14 9.15
C GLU A 193 0.47 -9.62 9.15
N TYR A 194 1.47 -8.89 9.63
CA TYR A 194 1.49 -7.43 9.61
C TYR A 194 1.42 -6.90 8.17
N CYS A 195 2.33 -7.35 7.30
CA CYS A 195 2.41 -6.93 5.90
C CYS A 195 1.12 -7.29 5.15
N ALA A 196 0.58 -8.49 5.39
CA ALA A 196 -0.67 -8.89 4.76
C ALA A 196 -1.85 -8.00 5.17
N GLN A 197 -1.92 -7.60 6.45
CA GLN A 197 -3.01 -6.74 6.93
C GLN A 197 -3.02 -5.37 6.25
N ASP A 198 -1.87 -4.81 5.90
CA ASP A 198 -1.77 -3.46 5.33
C ASP A 198 -2.43 -3.34 3.95
N VAL A 199 -2.47 -4.41 3.16
CA VAL A 199 -3.23 -4.46 1.90
C VAL A 199 -4.62 -5.07 2.01
N ALA A 200 -4.84 -5.97 2.98
CA ALA A 200 -6.10 -6.72 3.15
C ALA A 200 -7.34 -5.82 3.33
N LEU A 201 -7.14 -4.61 3.88
CA LEU A 201 -8.22 -3.71 4.25
C LEU A 201 -8.42 -2.56 3.26
N LEU A 202 -7.54 -2.40 2.25
CA LEU A 202 -7.56 -1.21 1.39
C LEU A 202 -8.76 -1.17 0.44
N HIS A 203 -9.18 -2.31 -0.13
CA HIS A 203 -10.40 -2.35 -0.96
C HIS A 203 -11.67 -2.07 -0.15
N GLU A 204 -11.75 -2.61 1.08
CA GLU A 204 -12.87 -2.30 1.97
C GLU A 204 -12.87 -0.83 2.38
N LEU A 205 -11.69 -0.27 2.68
CA LEU A 205 -11.51 1.13 3.00
C LEU A 205 -11.91 2.03 1.84
N ASP A 206 -11.52 1.69 0.61
CA ASP A 206 -11.91 2.41 -0.60
C ASP A 206 -13.43 2.52 -0.72
N GLY A 207 -14.13 1.39 -0.63
CA GLY A 207 -15.60 1.35 -0.69
C GLY A 207 -16.27 2.17 0.44
N GLU A 208 -15.75 2.08 1.66
CA GLU A 208 -16.28 2.83 2.79
C GLU A 208 -16.04 4.34 2.66
N LEU A 209 -14.86 4.76 2.20
CA LEU A 209 -14.57 6.18 1.99
C LEU A 209 -15.44 6.79 0.87
N HIS A 210 -15.66 6.06 -0.21
CA HIS A 210 -16.62 6.47 -1.25
C HIS A 210 -18.05 6.60 -0.69
N ARG A 211 -18.47 5.69 0.20
CA ARG A 211 -19.77 5.79 0.89
C ARG A 211 -19.86 7.05 1.75
N GLN A 212 -18.78 7.44 2.41
CA GLN A 212 -18.72 8.66 3.24
C GLN A 212 -18.75 9.94 2.41
N LEU A 213 -18.10 9.95 1.24
CA LEU A 213 -18.20 11.05 0.29
C LEU A 213 -19.63 11.26 -0.23
N GLY A 214 -20.30 10.16 -0.58
CA GLY A 214 -21.65 10.17 -1.13
C GLY A 214 -21.81 11.12 -2.32
N VAL A 215 -23.02 11.64 -2.54
CA VAL A 215 -23.33 12.54 -3.67
C VAL A 215 -22.59 13.89 -3.63
N ARG A 216 -22.11 14.30 -2.45
CA ARG A 216 -21.29 15.50 -2.26
C ARG A 216 -19.84 15.29 -2.71
N GLY A 217 -19.47 14.05 -2.99
CA GLY A 217 -18.16 13.62 -3.47
C GLY A 217 -17.89 13.84 -4.97
N ARG A 218 -18.86 14.34 -5.76
CA ARG A 218 -18.68 14.45 -7.22
C ARG A 218 -17.42 15.24 -7.59
N GLY A 219 -16.58 14.64 -8.43
CA GLY A 219 -15.32 15.22 -8.91
C GLY A 219 -14.12 15.01 -7.97
N TRP A 220 -14.31 14.42 -6.78
CA TRP A 220 -13.17 14.08 -5.92
C TRP A 220 -12.32 12.96 -6.48
N ASP A 221 -12.88 11.99 -7.21
CA ASP A 221 -12.10 10.93 -7.85
C ASP A 221 -11.03 11.49 -8.79
N GLU A 222 -11.41 12.44 -9.65
CA GLU A 222 -10.48 13.10 -10.56
C GLU A 222 -9.41 13.90 -9.81
N ARG A 223 -9.78 14.55 -8.70
CA ARG A 223 -8.84 15.29 -7.85
C ARG A 223 -7.88 14.37 -7.12
N VAL A 224 -8.37 13.26 -6.56
CA VAL A 224 -7.57 12.23 -5.90
C VAL A 224 -6.57 11.67 -6.91
N LEU A 225 -7.04 11.24 -8.08
CA LEU A 225 -6.18 10.73 -9.15
C LEU A 225 -5.12 11.75 -9.59
N ALA A 226 -5.51 13.01 -9.83
CA ALA A 226 -4.57 14.05 -10.25
C ALA A 226 -3.49 14.32 -9.18
N GLU A 227 -3.87 14.38 -7.91
CA GLU A 227 -2.92 14.59 -6.81
C GLU A 227 -2.09 13.33 -6.53
N SER A 228 -2.62 12.13 -6.73
CA SER A 228 -1.85 10.88 -6.72
C SER A 228 -0.77 10.88 -7.81
N ASP A 229 -1.09 11.31 -9.02
CA ASP A 229 -0.12 11.48 -10.11
C ASP A 229 0.94 12.55 -9.77
N VAL A 230 0.56 13.64 -9.09
CA VAL A 230 1.51 14.63 -8.56
C VAL A 230 2.45 13.99 -7.53
N ARG A 231 1.92 13.20 -6.57
CA ARG A 231 2.74 12.50 -5.57
C ARG A 231 3.75 11.55 -6.22
N VAL A 232 3.31 10.76 -7.20
CA VAL A 232 4.18 9.86 -8.00
C VAL A 232 5.21 10.66 -8.81
N GLY A 233 4.83 11.79 -9.39
CA GLY A 233 5.72 12.65 -10.18
C GLY A 233 6.80 13.31 -9.32
N VAL A 234 6.43 13.84 -8.16
CA VAL A 234 7.35 14.50 -7.21
C VAL A 234 8.33 13.49 -6.61
N ALA A 235 7.88 12.27 -6.32
CA ALA A 235 8.74 11.19 -5.81
C ALA A 235 9.94 10.87 -6.73
N LYS A 236 9.85 11.18 -8.03
CA LYS A 236 10.95 10.95 -9.00
C LYS A 236 11.97 12.09 -9.05
N GLN A 237 11.66 13.24 -8.45
CA GLN A 237 12.47 14.44 -8.59
C GLN A 237 13.71 14.38 -7.70
N ALA A 238 14.82 14.98 -8.15
CA ALA A 238 16.09 14.98 -7.42
C ALA A 238 15.99 15.63 -6.02
N HIS A 239 15.07 16.58 -5.84
CA HIS A 239 14.88 17.33 -4.59
C HIS A 239 13.78 16.74 -3.68
N TYR A 240 13.28 15.53 -3.98
CA TYR A 240 12.35 14.83 -3.11
C TYR A 240 12.96 14.60 -1.72
N VAL A 241 12.19 14.88 -0.66
CA VAL A 241 12.62 14.68 0.73
C VAL A 241 11.74 13.59 1.36
N PRO A 242 12.26 12.35 1.53
CA PRO A 242 11.45 11.21 1.97
C PRO A 242 10.90 11.36 3.39
N ASN A 243 11.66 12.02 4.28
CA ASN A 243 11.36 12.16 5.71
C ASN A 243 11.23 13.64 6.13
N GLY A 244 10.28 14.36 5.52
CA GLY A 244 10.05 15.78 5.82
C GLY A 244 8.69 16.06 6.49
N PRO A 245 8.60 17.08 7.36
CA PRO A 245 7.36 17.44 8.05
C PRO A 245 6.25 17.90 7.09
N HIS A 246 6.63 18.38 5.90
CA HIS A 246 5.70 18.74 4.84
C HIS A 246 4.82 17.57 4.39
N LYS A 247 5.27 16.32 4.55
CA LYS A 247 4.49 15.12 4.19
C LYS A 247 3.26 14.93 5.08
N ALA A 248 3.22 15.53 6.27
CA ALA A 248 2.06 15.47 7.17
C ALA A 248 0.98 16.53 6.84
N LEU A 249 1.29 17.50 5.97
CA LEU A 249 0.38 18.57 5.59
C LEU A 249 -0.52 18.14 4.44
N VAL A 250 -1.71 18.75 4.38
CA VAL A 250 -2.60 18.61 3.22
C VAL A 250 -1.98 19.25 1.97
N PRO A 251 -2.34 18.77 0.76
CA PRO A 251 -1.93 19.43 -0.46
C PRO A 251 -2.40 20.89 -0.51
N LYS A 252 -1.61 21.76 -1.13
CA LYS A 252 -1.83 23.21 -1.12
C LYS A 252 -3.15 23.66 -1.77
N TYR A 253 -3.69 22.88 -2.70
CA TYR A 253 -4.84 23.26 -3.53
C TYR A 253 -6.08 22.37 -3.32
N TRP A 254 -6.21 21.79 -2.13
CA TRP A 254 -7.30 20.89 -1.73
C TRP A 254 -8.33 21.54 -0.82
#